data_AF-A0AA37T2S3-F1
#
_entry.id   AF-A0AA37T2S3-F1
#
_cell.length_a   1.000
_cell.length_b   1.000
_cell.length_c   1.000
_cell.angle_alpha   90.00
_cell.angle_beta   90.00
_cell.angle_gamma   90.00
#
_symmetry.space_group_name_H-M   'P 1'
#
loop_
_entity.id
_entity.type
_entity.pdbx_description
1 polymer ?
#
loop_
_entity_poly.entity_id
_entity_poly.type
_entity_poly.pdbx_seq_one_letter_code
_entity_poly.pdbx_strand_id
1 'polypeptide(L)'
;MKKYPCLLNILPIYSANYSLSEEEEDSLLISSYKGVALDEIKQELKTILQDGEISLVEFLDMDGLEAYPAEDEEDAKNFLVERLWCVLFPKEAP
;
A
#
# COMPACT_ATOMS: atom_id res chain seq x y z
N MET A 1 -14.88 3.80 5.49
CA MET A 1 -13.56 3.90 4.83
C MET A 1 -13.71 3.91 3.31
N LYS A 2 -13.88 5.08 2.67
CA LYS A 2 -13.95 5.22 1.19
C LYS A 2 -12.97 6.26 0.63
N LYS A 3 -12.03 6.74 1.46
CA LYS A 3 -11.10 7.83 1.09
C LYS A 3 -9.96 7.38 0.14
N TYR A 4 -9.64 6.08 0.10
CA TYR A 4 -8.48 5.56 -0.67
C TYR A 4 -8.81 4.28 -1.46
N PRO A 5 -9.82 4.30 -2.35
CA PRO A 5 -10.25 3.11 -3.08
C PRO A 5 -9.12 2.41 -3.85
N CYS A 6 -8.11 3.13 -4.34
CA CYS A 6 -7.00 2.51 -5.06
C CYS A 6 -6.08 1.74 -4.11
N LEU A 7 -5.72 2.32 -2.96
CA LEU A 7 -4.91 1.64 -1.94
C LEU A 7 -5.64 0.43 -1.35
N LEU A 8 -6.94 0.55 -1.10
CA LEU A 8 -7.78 -0.56 -0.61
C LEU A 8 -7.79 -1.77 -1.55
N ASN A 9 -7.65 -1.56 -2.86
CA ASN A 9 -7.58 -2.64 -3.84
C ASN A 9 -6.21 -3.32 -3.92
N ILE A 10 -5.14 -2.63 -3.47
CA ILE A 10 -3.75 -3.09 -3.60
C ILE A 10 -3.26 -3.77 -2.32
N LEU A 11 -3.58 -3.19 -1.15
CA LEU A 11 -3.12 -3.69 0.14
C LEU A 11 -3.39 -5.20 0.38
N PRO A 12 -4.52 -5.77 -0.06
CA PRO A 12 -4.76 -7.22 0.09
C PRO A 12 -3.71 -8.12 -0.57
N ILE A 13 -2.96 -7.64 -1.58
CA ILE A 13 -1.90 -8.41 -2.25
C ILE A 13 -0.79 -8.80 -1.26
N TYR A 14 -0.50 -7.93 -0.29
CA TYR A 14 0.53 -8.13 0.74
C TYR A 14 0.01 -8.90 1.95
N SER A 15 -1.30 -9.19 2.01
CA SER A 15 -1.85 -9.92 3.14
C SER A 15 -1.26 -11.34 3.18
N ALA A 16 -0.87 -11.77 4.39
CA ALA A 16 -0.29 -13.07 4.67
C ALA A 16 -1.12 -14.27 4.15
N ASN A 17 -2.39 -14.04 3.81
CA ASN A 17 -3.29 -15.02 3.22
C ASN A 17 -2.86 -15.52 1.84
N TYR A 18 -1.99 -14.80 1.11
CA TYR A 18 -1.64 -15.17 -0.26
C TYR A 18 -0.37 -16.02 -0.40
N SER A 19 0.47 -16.18 0.65
CA SER A 19 1.73 -16.96 0.60
C SER A 19 2.54 -16.74 -0.68
N LEU A 20 2.60 -15.49 -1.16
CA LEU A 20 3.29 -15.12 -2.39
C LEU A 20 4.76 -14.92 -2.12
N SER A 21 5.59 -15.22 -3.12
CA SER A 21 6.98 -14.76 -3.14
C SER A 21 7.01 -13.25 -3.42
N GLU A 22 8.07 -12.55 -2.99
CA GLU A 22 8.27 -11.12 -3.27
C GLU A 22 8.13 -10.78 -4.76
N GLU A 23 8.69 -11.62 -5.65
CA GLU A 23 8.55 -11.45 -7.10
C GLU A 23 7.11 -11.59 -7.60
N GLU A 24 6.29 -12.41 -6.93
CA GLU A 24 4.89 -12.62 -7.27
C GLU A 24 4.02 -11.46 -6.75
N GLU A 25 4.31 -10.95 -5.56
CA GLU A 25 3.71 -9.72 -5.02
C GLU A 25 3.96 -8.54 -5.96
N ASP A 26 5.21 -8.33 -6.37
CA ASP A 26 5.59 -7.27 -7.29
C ASP A 26 4.90 -7.44 -8.64
N SER A 27 4.85 -8.66 -9.18
CA SER A 27 4.16 -8.94 -10.45
C SER A 27 2.65 -8.71 -10.36
N LEU A 28 2.02 -9.07 -9.23
CA LEU A 28 0.60 -8.85 -8.98
C LEU A 28 0.25 -7.39 -8.75
N LEU A 29 1.08 -6.68 -8.00
CA LEU A 29 1.04 -5.23 -7.87
C LEU A 29 1.12 -4.61 -9.27
N ILE A 30 2.08 -5.07 -10.07
CA ILE A 30 2.31 -4.66 -11.45
C ILE A 30 1.13 -4.91 -12.37
N SER A 31 0.46 -6.04 -12.18
CA SER A 31 -0.71 -6.41 -12.95
C SER A 31 -1.97 -5.66 -12.53
N SER A 32 -2.14 -5.39 -11.23
CA SER A 32 -3.33 -4.75 -10.66
C SER A 32 -3.46 -3.29 -11.08
N TYR A 33 -2.35 -2.60 -11.36
CA TYR A 33 -2.39 -1.23 -11.83
C TYR A 33 -2.55 -1.08 -13.35
N LYS A 34 -2.52 -2.15 -14.16
CA LYS A 34 -2.68 -2.02 -15.63
C LYS A 34 -4.05 -1.45 -16.04
N GLY A 35 -5.01 -1.38 -15.11
CA GLY A 35 -6.32 -0.75 -15.30
C GLY A 35 -6.59 0.50 -14.44
N VAL A 36 -5.68 0.91 -13.56
CA VAL A 36 -5.86 2.04 -12.62
C VAL A 36 -4.82 3.12 -12.93
N ALA A 37 -5.20 4.40 -12.94
CA ALA A 37 -4.25 5.47 -13.22
C ALA A 37 -3.22 5.55 -12.07
N LEU A 38 -1.93 5.33 -12.38
CA LEU A 38 -0.82 5.47 -11.42
C LEU A 38 -0.85 6.82 -10.67
N ASP A 39 -1.32 7.87 -11.33
CA ASP A 39 -1.54 9.19 -10.72
C ASP A 39 -2.54 9.16 -9.56
N GLU A 40 -3.60 8.35 -9.62
CA GLU A 40 -4.60 8.23 -8.54
C GLU A 40 -3.99 7.52 -7.33
N ILE A 41 -3.28 6.41 -7.54
CA ILE A 41 -2.56 5.69 -6.48
C ILE A 41 -1.52 6.62 -5.83
N LYS A 42 -0.79 7.38 -6.65
CA LYS A 42 0.20 8.34 -6.18
C LYS A 42 -0.42 9.44 -5.33
N GLN A 43 -1.56 9.98 -5.75
CA GLN A 43 -2.29 11.00 -4.99
C GLN A 43 -2.81 10.43 -3.68
N GLU A 44 -3.38 9.22 -3.68
CA GLU A 44 -3.84 8.56 -2.46
C GLU A 44 -2.68 8.29 -1.49
N LEU A 45 -1.55 7.76 -1.97
CA LEU A 45 -0.34 7.56 -1.16
C LEU A 45 0.17 8.86 -0.56
N LYS A 46 0.30 9.92 -1.37
CA LYS A 46 0.72 11.23 -0.84
C LYS A 46 -0.25 11.76 0.20
N THR A 47 -1.55 11.59 -0.04
CA THR A 47 -2.60 12.07 0.86
C THR A 47 -2.52 11.33 2.19
N ILE A 48 -2.50 9.99 2.18
CA ILE A 48 -2.49 9.21 3.42
C ILE A 48 -1.19 9.38 4.21
N LEU A 49 -0.04 9.51 3.54
CA LEU A 49 1.25 9.77 4.19
C LEU A 49 1.37 11.16 4.82
N GLN A 50 0.48 12.09 4.43
CA GLN A 50 0.40 13.45 4.97
C GLN A 50 -0.84 13.67 5.85
N ASP A 51 -1.78 12.73 5.88
CA ASP A 51 -3.01 12.81 6.65
C ASP A 51 -2.73 12.35 8.09
N GLY A 52 -2.51 13.32 8.98
CA GLY A 52 -2.27 13.05 10.40
C GLY A 52 -3.53 12.68 11.20
N GLU A 53 -4.70 12.63 10.57
CA GLU A 53 -5.95 12.19 11.21
C GLU A 53 -6.18 10.68 11.07
N ILE A 54 -5.38 9.99 10.26
CA ILE A 54 -5.53 8.56 9.98
C ILE A 54 -4.36 7.79 10.58
N SER A 55 -4.69 6.74 11.33
CA SER A 55 -3.68 5.77 11.76
C SER A 55 -3.31 4.87 10.57
N LEU A 56 -2.03 4.90 10.17
CA LEU A 56 -1.51 4.02 9.14
C LEU A 56 -1.51 2.56 9.61
N VAL A 57 -1.31 2.34 10.91
CA VAL A 57 -1.40 1.00 11.52
C VAL A 57 -2.81 0.43 11.35
N GLU A 58 -3.85 1.18 11.73
CA GLU A 58 -5.25 0.75 11.53
C GLU A 58 -5.62 0.64 10.03
N PHE A 59 -4.97 1.41 9.16
CA PHE A 59 -5.19 1.34 7.72
C PHE A 59 -4.57 0.08 7.09
N LEU A 60 -3.48 -0.43 7.64
CA LEU A 60 -2.85 -1.68 7.20
C LEU A 60 -3.53 -2.92 7.82
N ASP A 61 -4.24 -2.76 8.94
CA ASP A 61 -5.06 -3.78 9.60
C ASP A 61 -6.57 -3.52 9.39
N MET A 62 -7.01 -3.47 8.14
CA MET A 62 -8.44 -3.24 7.85
C MET A 62 -9.26 -4.52 7.81
N ASP A 63 -10.34 -4.55 8.59
CA ASP A 63 -11.45 -5.51 8.47
C ASP A 63 -10.98 -7.00 8.36
N GLY A 64 -9.90 -7.36 9.06
CA GLY A 64 -9.36 -8.73 9.09
C GLY A 64 -8.48 -9.10 7.90
N LEU A 65 -8.15 -8.14 7.03
CA LEU A 65 -7.09 -8.22 6.03
C LEU A 65 -5.89 -7.43 6.53
N GLU A 66 -5.11 -8.07 7.41
CA GLU A 66 -3.80 -7.55 7.79
C GLU A 66 -2.89 -7.62 6.56
N ALA A 67 -2.62 -6.46 5.95
CA ALA A 67 -1.68 -6.31 4.84
C ALA A 67 -0.24 -6.30 5.33
N TYR A 68 -0.01 -5.73 6.51
CA TYR A 68 1.29 -5.71 7.18
C TYR A 68 1.11 -5.48 8.68
N PRO A 69 1.71 -6.30 9.57
CA PRO A 69 1.62 -6.14 11.01
C PRO A 69 2.55 -5.02 11.51
N ALA A 70 2.19 -3.77 11.22
CA ALA A 70 3.01 -2.63 11.62
C ALA A 70 3.09 -2.47 13.14
N GLU A 71 4.28 -2.28 13.68
CA GLU A 71 4.48 -2.08 15.13
C GLU A 71 4.08 -0.65 15.58
N ASP A 72 4.30 0.33 14.71
CA ASP A 72 3.96 1.73 14.93
C ASP A 72 3.69 2.48 13.62
N GLU A 73 3.34 3.76 13.72
CA GLU A 73 3.05 4.63 12.57
C GLU A 73 4.27 4.83 11.64
N GLU A 74 5.48 4.82 12.18
CA GLU A 74 6.70 4.98 11.39
C GLU A 74 6.99 3.71 10.59
N ASP A 75 6.80 2.54 11.20
CA ASP A 75 6.91 1.24 10.57
C ASP A 75 5.86 1.05 9.46
N ALA A 76 4.59 1.37 9.75
CA ALA A 76 3.52 1.39 8.75
C ALA A 76 3.84 2.31 7.56
N LYS A 77 4.40 3.48 7.85
CA LYS A 77 4.82 4.44 6.82
C LYS A 77 5.97 3.90 5.98
N ASN A 78 6.97 3.32 6.61
CA ASN A 78 8.12 2.72 5.91
C ASN A 78 7.65 1.61 4.98
N PHE A 79 6.74 0.73 5.43
CA PHE A 79 6.13 -0.28 4.58
C PHE A 79 5.47 0.33 3.33
N LEU A 80 4.62 1.35 3.49
CA LEU A 80 3.95 2.00 2.37
C LEU A 80 4.95 2.63 1.38
N VAL A 81 6.06 3.20 1.88
CA VAL A 81 7.09 3.81 1.04
C VAL A 81 7.92 2.74 0.34
N GLU A 82 8.47 1.77 1.07
CA GLU A 82 9.39 0.79 0.50
C GLU A 82 8.68 -0.23 -0.40
N ARG A 83 7.48 -0.70 -0.02
CA ARG A 83 6.78 -1.77 -0.75
C ARG A 83 5.84 -1.25 -1.82
N LEU A 84 5.17 -0.12 -1.59
CA LEU A 84 4.31 0.47 -2.63
C LEU A 84 5.02 1.56 -3.41
N TRP A 85 5.59 2.57 -2.74
CA TRP A 85 6.14 3.72 -3.47
C TRP A 85 7.38 3.39 -4.30
N CYS A 86 8.37 2.69 -3.74
CA CYS A 86 9.59 2.35 -4.45
C CYS A 86 9.34 1.36 -5.60
N VAL A 87 8.38 0.46 -5.46
CA VAL A 87 8.03 -0.51 -6.51
C VAL A 87 7.21 0.13 -7.62
N LEU A 88 6.23 0.98 -7.29
CA LEU A 88 5.37 1.65 -8.27
C LEU A 88 6.04 2.86 -8.93
N PHE A 89 6.90 3.57 -8.19
CA PHE A 89 7.56 4.80 -8.61
C PHE A 89 9.09 4.74 -8.40
N PRO A 90 9.80 3.75 -8.98
CA PRO A 90 11.23 3.53 -8.72
C PRO A 90 12.14 4.68 -9.14
N LYS A 91 11.67 5.60 -10.00
CA LYS A 91 12.39 6.81 -10.41
C LYS A 91 12.16 8.01 -9.50
N GLU A 92 11.24 7.89 -8.55
CA GLU A 92 10.80 8.94 -7.62
C GLU A 92 10.88 8.47 -6.16
N ALA A 93 11.61 7.39 -5.90
CA ALA A 93 11.93 6.95 -4.55
C ALA A 93 12.70 8.08 -3.83
N PRO A 94 12.32 8.41 -2.58
CA PRO A 94 12.96 9.47 -1.80
C PRO A 94 14.44 9.20 -1.48
#